data_AF-A0A062UMT6-F1
#
_entry.id   AF-A0A062UMT6-F1
#
_cell.length_a   1.000
_cell.length_b   1.000
_cell.length_c   1.000
_cell.angle_alpha   90.00
_cell.angle_beta   90.00
_cell.angle_gamma   90.00
#
_symmetry.space_group_name_H-M   'P 1'
#
loop_
_entity.id
_entity.type
_entity.pdbx_description
1 polymer ?
#
loop_
_entity_poly.entity_id
_entity_poly.type
_entity_poly.pdbx_seq_one_letter_code
_entity_poly.pdbx_strand_id
1 'polypeptide(L)' 'MHLKITDDSARHAGHAGAAPGGETHYNVEITSAAFEGLSRVQIQRAVMMVLQTEFDSGLHALSLQAKMP' A
#
# COMPACT_ATOMS: atom_id res chain seq x y z
N MET A 1 15.61 5.92 -6.53
CA MET A 1 14.31 5.80 -5.83
C MET A 1 13.24 5.47 -6.85
N HIS A 2 12.38 4.48 -6.59
CA HIS A 2 11.26 4.07 -7.44
C HIS A 2 10.00 4.00 -6.59
N LEU A 3 8.90 4.51 -7.10
CA LEU A 3 7.56 4.41 -6.51
C LEU A 3 6.55 4.20 -7.63
N LYS A 4 5.75 3.17 -7.52
CA LYS A 4 4.62 2.91 -8.42
C LYS A 4 3.40 2.54 -7.58
N ILE A 5 2.29 3.17 -7.89
CA ILE A 5 1.01 3.00 -7.20
C ILE A 5 -0.03 2.66 -8.27
N THR A 6 -0.75 1.57 -8.08
CA THR A 6 -1.81 1.12 -9.00
C THR A 6 -3.08 0.90 -8.19
N ASP A 7 -4.15 1.60 -8.55
CA ASP A 7 -5.49 1.31 -8.03
C ASP A 7 -6.01 0.02 -8.68
N ASP A 8 -6.30 -0.97 -7.83
CA ASP A 8 -6.79 -2.29 -8.21
C ASP A 8 -8.26 -2.50 -7.80
N SER A 9 -8.93 -1.45 -7.31
CA SER A 9 -10.29 -1.50 -6.76
C SER A 9 -11.31 -2.07 -7.75
N ALA A 10 -11.15 -1.77 -9.04
CA ALA A 10 -12.06 -2.27 -10.08
C ALA A 10 -12.10 -3.80 -10.15
N ARG A 11 -10.98 -4.48 -9.84
CA ARG A 11 -10.92 -5.95 -9.82
C ARG A 11 -11.60 -6.56 -8.60
N HIS A 12 -11.84 -5.75 -7.58
CA HIS A 12 -12.49 -6.15 -6.33
C HIS A 12 -13.93 -5.64 -6.23
N ALA A 13 -14.50 -5.12 -7.32
CA ALA A 13 -15.90 -4.70 -7.36
C ALA A 13 -16.84 -5.83 -6.88
N GLY A 14 -17.67 -5.54 -5.88
CA GLY A 14 -18.61 -6.49 -5.29
C GLY A 14 -18.08 -7.27 -4.08
N HIS A 15 -16.80 -7.12 -3.70
CA HIS A 15 -16.29 -7.63 -2.42
C HIS A 15 -16.70 -6.74 -1.25
N ALA A 16 -16.75 -7.30 -0.03
CA ALA A 16 -17.18 -6.59 1.18
C ALA A 16 -16.38 -5.31 1.51
N GLY A 17 -15.16 -5.20 1.00
CA GLY A 17 -14.30 -4.02 1.16
C GLY A 17 -14.28 -3.04 -0.02
N ALA A 18 -15.06 -3.28 -1.08
CA ALA A 18 -15.11 -2.38 -2.23
C ALA A 18 -16.16 -1.28 -2.02
N ALA A 19 -15.76 -0.04 -2.24
CA ALA A 19 -16.67 1.11 -2.24
C ALA A 19 -16.96 1.59 -3.66
N PRO A 20 -18.17 2.10 -3.93
CA PRO A 20 -18.44 2.84 -5.17
C PRO A 20 -17.49 4.05 -5.26
N GLY A 21 -16.74 4.16 -6.35
CA GLY A 21 -15.78 5.25 -6.56
C GLY A 21 -14.32 4.82 -6.68
N GLY A 22 -13.97 3.59 -6.29
CA GLY A 22 -12.58 3.08 -6.37
C GLY A 22 -11.79 3.36 -5.09
N GLU A 23 -10.46 3.46 -5.20
CA GLU A 23 -9.54 3.87 -4.13
C GLU A 23 -9.60 3.05 -2.82
N THR A 24 -10.06 1.81 -2.91
CA THR A 24 -10.15 0.88 -1.75
C THR A 24 -9.06 -0.18 -1.76
N HIS A 25 -8.49 -0.52 -2.92
CA HIS A 25 -7.46 -1.55 -3.05
C HIS A 25 -6.31 -1.01 -3.88
N TYR A 26 -5.09 -1.03 -3.33
CA TYR A 26 -3.90 -0.60 -4.07
C TYR A 26 -2.80 -1.65 -4.09
N ASN A 27 -2.08 -1.69 -5.21
CA ASN A 27 -0.79 -2.34 -5.35
C ASN A 27 0.30 -1.27 -5.37
N VAL A 28 1.26 -1.34 -4.44
CA VAL A 28 2.34 -0.37 -4.29
C VAL A 28 3.70 -1.04 -4.36
N GLU A 29 4.54 -0.56 -5.27
CA GLU A 29 5.93 -0.99 -5.45
C GLU A 29 6.86 0.17 -5.06
N ILE A 30 7.78 -0.07 -4.11
CA ILE A 30 8.70 0.95 -3.59
C ILE A 30 10.13 0.40 -3.56
N THR A 31 11.05 1.15 -4.16
CA THR A 31 12.50 0.92 -4.02
C THR A 31 13.18 2.17 -3.46
N SER A 32 13.75 2.07 -2.26
CA SER A 32 14.36 3.22 -1.57
C SER A 32 15.55 2.84 -0.70
N ALA A 33 16.59 3.67 -0.71
CA ALA A 33 17.73 3.56 0.22
C ALA A 33 17.33 3.80 1.68
N ALA A 34 16.19 4.45 1.93
CA ALA A 34 15.63 4.63 3.28
C ALA A 34 15.27 3.31 3.97
N PHE A 35 15.26 2.19 3.25
CA PHE A 35 15.04 0.86 3.79
C PHE A 35 16.32 0.12 4.19
N GLU A 36 17.50 0.71 3.94
CA GLU A 36 18.78 0.12 4.34
C GLU A 36 18.85 -0.15 5.84
N GLY A 37 19.29 -1.35 6.21
CA GLY A 37 19.38 -1.79 7.61
C GLY A 37 18.04 -2.15 8.26
N LEU A 38 16.91 -2.01 7.56
CA LEU A 38 15.60 -2.43 8.06
C LEU A 38 15.25 -3.85 7.58
N SER A 39 14.68 -4.66 8.47
CA SER A 39 14.03 -5.91 8.09
C SER A 39 12.74 -5.65 7.31
N ARG A 40 12.29 -6.65 6.55
CA ARG A 40 11.01 -6.61 5.81
C ARG A 40 9.83 -6.16 6.69
N VAL A 41 9.76 -6.65 7.93
CA VAL A 41 8.67 -6.29 8.87
C VAL A 41 8.79 -4.84 9.33
N GLN A 42 10.01 -4.32 9.56
CA GLN A 42 10.20 -2.92 9.90
C GLN A 42 9.79 -1.99 8.76
N ILE A 43 10.15 -2.33 7.52
CA ILE A 43 9.72 -1.58 6.33
C ILE A 43 8.18 -1.57 6.24
N GLN A 44 7.55 -2.73 6.37
CA GLN A 44 6.09 -2.84 6.31
C GLN A 44 5.42 -2.02 7.42
N ARG A 45 5.92 -2.07 8.66
CA ARG A 45 5.39 -1.25 9.77
C ARG A 45 5.55 0.25 9.51
N ALA A 46 6.69 0.67 8.97
CA ALA A 46 6.93 2.08 8.66
C ALA A 46 5.95 2.59 7.59
N VAL A 47 5.72 1.81 6.53
CA VAL A 47 4.77 2.16 5.47
C VAL A 47 3.33 2.19 6.02
N MET A 48 2.92 1.16 6.77
CA MET A 48 1.58 1.09 7.36
C MET A 48 1.33 2.24 8.35
N MET A 49 2.34 2.66 9.11
CA MET A 49 2.23 3.80 10.03
C MET A 49 1.93 5.10 9.28
N VAL A 50 2.57 5.33 8.13
CA VAL A 50 2.32 6.52 7.30
C VAL A 50 0.92 6.48 6.69
N LEU A 51 0.43 5.29 6.33
CA LEU A 51 -0.86 5.11 5.65
C LEU A 51 -2.04 4.94 6.61
N GLN A 52 -1.85 5.03 7.92
CA GLN A 52 -2.92 4.78 8.90
C GLN A 52 -4.17 5.64 8.62
N THR A 53 -3.98 6.93 8.33
CA THR A 53 -5.09 7.85 8.03
C THR A 53 -5.87 7.43 6.78
N GLU A 54 -5.21 6.90 5.76
CA GLU A 54 -5.88 6.43 4.54
C GLU A 54 -6.77 5.22 4.82
N PHE A 55 -6.28 4.29 5.66
CA PHE A 55 -7.09 3.15 6.13
C PHE A 55 -8.28 3.59 6.97
N ASP A 56 -8.10 4.64 7.79
CA ASP A 56 -9.18 5.20 8.58
C ASP A 56 -10.24 5.93 7.71
N SER A 57 -9.84 6.44 6.53
CA SER A 57 -10.72 7.22 5.64
C SER A 57 -11.35 6.44 4.49
N GLY A 58 -10.97 5.17 4.25
CA GLY A 58 -11.65 4.33 3.26
C GLY A 58 -10.77 3.34 2.49
N LEU A 59 -9.44 3.43 2.60
CA LEU A 59 -8.55 2.41 2.05
C LEU A 59 -8.84 1.07 2.74
N HIS A 60 -9.12 0.03 1.96
CA HIS A 60 -9.45 -1.29 2.48
C HIS A 60 -8.25 -2.21 2.53
N ALA A 61 -7.47 -2.28 1.44
CA ALA A 61 -6.36 -3.21 1.33
C ALA A 61 -5.18 -2.63 0.55
N LEU A 62 -3.97 -3.02 0.97
CA LEU A 62 -2.71 -2.65 0.34
C LEU A 62 -1.87 -3.90 0.10
N SER A 63 -1.51 -4.15 -1.15
CA SER A 63 -0.41 -5.05 -1.51
C SER A 63 0.88 -4.23 -1.63
N LEU A 64 1.88 -4.56 -0.82
CA LEU A 64 3.12 -3.79 -0.73
C LEU A 64 4.33 -4.65 -1.13
N GLN A 65 5.05 -4.20 -2.16
CA GLN A 65 6.39 -4.66 -2.47
C GLN A 65 7.38 -3.53 -2.17
N ALA A 66 8.11 -3.64 -1.05
CA ALA A 66 9.10 -2.64 -0.65
C ALA A 66 10.49 -3.28 -0.52
N LYS A 67 11.48 -2.71 -1.20
CA LYS A 67 12.86 -3.23 -1.26
C LYS A 67 13.91 -2.14 -1.26
N MET A 68 15.12 -2.49 -0.81
CA MET A 68 16.30 -1.65 -1.00
C MET A 68 16.68 -1.58 -2.49
N PRO A 69 17.46 -0.57 -2.92
CA PRO A 69 17.95 -0.45 -4.30
C PRO A 69 18.65 -1.72 -4.82
#